data_AF-A0A8T9ZYC1-F1
#
_entry.id   AF-A0A8T9ZYC1-F1
#
_cell.length_a   1.000
_cell.length_b   1.000
_cell.length_c   1.000
_cell.angle_alpha   90.00
_cell.angle_beta   90.00
_cell.angle_gamma   90.00
#
_symmetry.space_group_name_H-M   'P 1'
#
loop_
_entity.id
_entity.type
_entity.pdbx_description
1 polymer ?
#
loop_
_entity_poly.entity_id
_entity_poly.type
_entity_poly.pdbx_seq_one_letter_code
_entity_poly.pdbx_strand_id
1 'polypeptide(L)'
;MHGNTPYTGPSEDADLSSEQLRTLQNDVASVTEQTRALLPDEFVVGSELTSRTDGTHGTVSVQPPVGRVISTGVPTDASDEEHSDLAHELAAGAALQVKRAISDVDPTAG
;
A
#
# COMPACT_ATOMS: atom_id res chain seq x y z
N MET A 1 53.79 7.57 10.80
CA MET A 1 52.51 7.36 11.51
C MET A 1 51.41 7.48 10.47
N HIS A 2 50.73 6.38 10.14
CA HIS A 2 49.64 6.40 9.16
C HIS A 2 48.40 7.03 9.82
N GLY A 3 48.04 8.23 9.36
CA GLY A 3 46.76 8.84 9.68
C GLY A 3 45.69 8.14 8.86
N ASN A 4 45.01 7.18 9.48
CA ASN A 4 43.82 6.57 8.91
C ASN A 4 42.71 7.63 8.94
N THR A 5 42.52 8.33 7.81
CA THR A 5 41.26 8.98 7.51
C THR A 5 40.15 7.94 7.69
N PRO A 6 39.11 8.19 8.51
CA PRO A 6 37.95 7.31 8.48
C PRO A 6 37.38 7.44 7.07
N TYR A 7 37.57 6.37 6.30
CA TYR A 7 36.90 6.14 5.04
C TYR A 7 35.41 6.01 5.42
N THR A 8 34.69 7.11 5.45
CA THR A 8 33.24 7.08 5.28
C THR A 8 33.03 6.69 3.83
N GLY A 9 33.18 5.40 3.54
CA GLY A 9 32.50 4.80 2.42
C GLY A 9 30.99 4.94 2.68
N PRO A 10 30.16 5.17 1.65
CA PRO A 10 28.76 4.83 1.79
C PRO A 10 28.73 3.37 2.24
N SER A 11 28.11 3.11 3.39
CA SER A 11 27.94 1.76 3.91
C SER A 11 27.22 0.94 2.84
N GLU A 12 27.90 -0.04 2.26
CA GLU A 12 27.37 -0.94 1.23
C GLU A 12 26.21 -1.81 1.78
N ASP A 13 25.92 -1.76 3.09
CA ASP A 13 24.71 -2.28 3.74
C ASP A 13 23.47 -1.36 3.62
N ALA A 14 23.64 -0.11 3.14
CA ALA A 14 22.54 0.81 2.84
C ALA A 14 22.12 0.78 1.36
N ASP A 15 22.85 0.05 0.50
CA ASP A 15 22.63 0.03 -0.95
C ASP A 15 21.49 -0.89 -1.40
N LEU A 16 20.97 -1.74 -0.50
CA LEU A 16 19.65 -2.37 -0.70
C LEU A 16 18.50 -1.35 -0.57
N SER A 17 18.73 -0.12 -0.08
CA SER A 17 17.67 0.72 0.49
C SER A 17 16.99 1.71 -0.46
N SER A 18 17.61 2.11 -1.59
CA SER A 18 17.04 3.18 -2.44
C SER A 18 16.40 2.71 -3.75
N GLU A 19 17.04 1.80 -4.48
CA GLU A 19 16.44 1.26 -5.72
C GLU A 19 15.28 0.31 -5.41
N GLN A 20 15.43 -0.58 -4.43
CA GLN A 20 14.34 -1.47 -4.01
C GLN A 20 13.16 -0.69 -3.45
N LEU A 21 13.42 0.40 -2.70
CA LEU A 21 12.38 1.30 -2.21
C LEU A 21 11.70 2.04 -3.36
N ARG A 22 12.46 2.50 -4.37
CA ARG A 22 11.88 3.12 -5.55
C ARG A 22 11.02 2.14 -6.35
N THR A 23 11.47 0.90 -6.54
CA THR A 23 10.69 -0.16 -7.19
C THR A 23 9.41 -0.41 -6.43
N LEU A 24 9.50 -0.68 -5.12
CA LEU A 24 8.33 -0.89 -4.25
C LEU A 24 7.38 0.32 -4.26
N GLN A 25 7.91 1.55 -4.29
CA GLN A 25 7.09 2.75 -4.40
C GLN A 25 6.34 2.80 -5.74
N ASN A 26 6.96 2.39 -6.84
CA ASN A 26 6.29 2.30 -8.14
C ASN A 26 5.25 1.17 -8.16
N ASP A 27 5.55 0.01 -7.58
CA ASP A 27 4.60 -1.10 -7.47
C ASP A 27 3.36 -0.69 -6.66
N VAL A 28 3.58 -0.11 -5.49
CA VAL A 28 2.51 0.38 -4.62
C VAL A 28 1.70 1.49 -5.30
N ALA A 29 2.36 2.40 -6.04
CA ALA A 29 1.68 3.42 -6.83
C ALA A 29 0.87 2.81 -7.98
N SER A 30 1.40 1.80 -8.66
CA SER A 30 0.71 1.07 -9.73
C SER A 30 -0.55 0.39 -9.20
N VAL A 31 -0.45 -0.35 -8.09
CA VAL A 31 -1.60 -0.96 -7.40
C VAL A 31 -2.64 0.09 -7.01
N THR A 32 -2.18 1.25 -6.52
CA THR A 32 -3.05 2.36 -6.11
C THR A 32 -3.83 2.93 -7.30
N GLU A 33 -3.15 3.22 -8.41
CA GLU A 33 -3.77 3.71 -9.65
C GLU A 33 -4.75 2.69 -10.23
N GLN A 34 -4.38 1.40 -10.26
CA GLN A 34 -5.26 0.33 -10.72
C GLN A 34 -6.50 0.19 -9.84
N THR A 35 -6.33 0.19 -8.51
CA THR A 35 -7.45 0.14 -7.55
C THR A 35 -8.37 1.34 -7.74
N ARG A 36 -7.80 2.54 -7.91
CA ARG A 36 -8.57 3.76 -8.14
C ARG A 36 -9.33 3.72 -9.47
N ALA A 37 -8.77 3.12 -10.51
CA ALA A 37 -9.45 2.96 -11.80
C ALA A 37 -10.66 2.00 -11.72
N LEU A 38 -10.66 1.05 -10.78
CA LEU A 38 -11.76 0.12 -10.55
C LEU A 38 -12.90 0.71 -9.71
N LEU A 39 -12.64 1.82 -9.01
CA LEU A 39 -13.56 2.42 -8.05
C LEU A 39 -14.07 3.80 -8.53
N PRO A 40 -15.28 4.21 -8.12
CA PRO A 40 -15.75 5.58 -8.31
C PRO A 40 -14.84 6.60 -7.62
N ASP A 41 -14.82 7.84 -8.11
CA ASP A 41 -13.99 8.93 -7.56
C ASP A 41 -14.35 9.32 -6.11
N GLU A 42 -15.49 8.84 -5.60
CA GLU A 42 -15.89 8.95 -4.19
C GLU A 42 -15.01 8.10 -3.25
N PHE A 43 -14.29 7.11 -3.77
CA PHE A 43 -13.38 6.28 -3.01
C PHE A 43 -11.98 6.90 -3.04
N VAL A 44 -11.44 7.19 -1.86
CA VAL A 44 -10.10 7.73 -1.72
C VAL A 44 -9.12 6.58 -1.56
N VAL A 45 -8.20 6.41 -2.51
CA VAL A 45 -7.13 5.41 -2.43
C VAL A 45 -5.83 6.11 -2.05
N GLY A 46 -5.10 5.55 -1.10
CA GLY A 46 -3.80 6.05 -0.65
C GLY A 46 -2.83 4.90 -0.41
N SER A 47 -1.54 5.23 -0.40
CA SER A 47 -0.48 4.26 -0.17
C SER A 47 0.50 4.76 0.87
N GLU A 48 0.97 3.86 1.73
CA GLU A 48 1.97 4.13 2.74
C GLU A 48 3.11 3.11 2.65
N LEU A 49 4.35 3.60 2.73
CA LEU A 49 5.56 2.78 2.78
C LEU A 49 6.09 2.83 4.21
N THR A 50 6.17 1.67 4.85
CA THR A 50 6.65 1.52 6.22
C THR A 50 7.99 0.80 6.22
N SER A 51 9.04 1.50 6.63
CA SER A 51 10.37 0.92 6.85
C SER A 51 10.47 0.41 8.28
N ARG A 52 10.47 -0.92 8.48
CA ARG A 52 10.69 -1.55 9.78
C ARG A 52 12.07 -2.23 9.80
N THR A 53 12.57 -2.58 10.98
CA THR A 53 13.79 -3.37 11.17
C THR A 53 13.79 -4.69 10.37
N ASP A 54 12.61 -5.27 10.10
CA ASP A 54 12.42 -6.49 9.29
C ASP A 54 12.31 -6.23 7.78
N GLY A 55 12.45 -4.97 7.32
CA GLY A 55 12.38 -4.58 5.92
C GLY A 55 11.33 -3.52 5.60
N THR A 56 11.39 -3.00 4.38
CA THR A 56 10.43 -2.02 3.86
C THR A 56 9.20 -2.75 3.33
N HIS A 57 8.02 -2.32 3.78
CA HIS A 57 6.74 -2.89 3.38
C HIS A 57 5.85 -1.79 2.79
N GLY A 58 5.18 -2.11 1.68
CA GLY A 58 4.14 -1.26 1.10
C GLY A 58 2.77 -1.61 1.68
N THR A 59 1.92 -0.63 1.89
CA THR A 59 0.52 -0.83 2.28
C THR A 59 -0.36 0.10 1.45
N VAL A 60 -1.41 -0.43 0.84
CA VAL A 60 -2.42 0.36 0.12
C VAL A 60 -3.69 0.38 0.94
N SER A 61 -4.29 1.55 1.06
CA SER A 61 -5.49 1.81 1.84
C SER A 61 -6.56 2.43 0.96
N VAL A 62 -7.79 1.94 1.07
CA VAL A 62 -8.98 2.49 0.42
C VAL A 62 -9.93 3.00 1.51
N GLN A 63 -10.23 4.29 1.45
CA GLN A 63 -11.27 4.94 2.23
C GLN A 63 -12.55 5.04 1.38
N PRO A 64 -13.57 4.22 1.66
CA PRO A 64 -14.88 4.40 1.05
C PRO A 64 -15.58 5.66 1.58
N PRO A 65 -16.56 6.23 0.83
CA PRO A 65 -17.30 7.41 1.27
C PRO A 65 -18.12 7.15 2.55
N VAL A 66 -18.55 5.91 2.76
CA VAL A 66 -19.23 5.45 3.97
C VAL A 66 -18.59 4.16 4.48
N GLY A 67 -18.30 4.10 5.78
CA GLY A 67 -17.67 2.96 6.42
C GLY A 67 -16.23 3.20 6.85
N ARG A 68 -15.52 2.11 7.14
CA ARG A 68 -14.13 2.12 7.63
C ARG A 68 -13.13 2.00 6.49
N VAL A 69 -11.92 2.52 6.70
CA VAL A 69 -10.76 2.31 5.81
C VAL A 69 -10.43 0.82 5.76
N ILE A 70 -10.10 0.34 4.57
CA ILE A 70 -9.60 -1.00 4.31
C ILE A 70 -8.16 -0.86 3.84
N SER A 71 -7.23 -1.54 4.50
CA SER A 71 -5.82 -1.51 4.17
C SER A 71 -5.32 -2.93 3.89
N THR A 72 -4.50 -3.07 2.86
CA THR A 72 -3.84 -4.34 2.52
C THR A 72 -2.35 -4.11 2.30
N GLY A 73 -1.54 -5.09 2.68
CA GLY A 73 -0.11 -5.08 2.45
C GLY A 73 0.19 -5.40 0.98
N VAL A 74 1.13 -4.67 0.39
CA VAL A 74 1.63 -4.97 -0.95
C VAL A 74 2.84 -5.89 -0.81
N PRO A 75 2.80 -7.10 -1.36
CA PRO A 75 3.96 -7.99 -1.38
C PRO A 75 5.10 -7.38 -2.19
N THR A 76 6.32 -7.46 -1.66
CA THR A 76 7.54 -7.23 -2.43
C THR A 76 7.72 -8.41 -3.38
N ASP A 77 7.97 -8.15 -4.66
CA ASP A 77 8.18 -9.17 -5.71
C ASP A 77 6.89 -9.85 -6.24
N ALA A 78 5.76 -9.13 -6.26
CA ALA A 78 4.56 -9.60 -6.95
C ALA A 78 4.53 -9.19 -8.43
N SER A 79 3.96 -10.06 -9.27
CA SER A 79 3.74 -9.75 -10.68
C SER A 79 2.65 -8.69 -10.86
N ASP A 80 2.60 -8.03 -12.03
CA ASP A 80 1.50 -7.13 -12.39
C ASP A 80 0.11 -7.78 -12.27
N GLU A 81 0.01 -9.08 -12.57
CA GLU A 81 -1.23 -9.85 -12.41
C GLU A 81 -1.65 -9.92 -10.92
N GLU A 82 -0.72 -10.27 -10.03
CA GLU A 82 -0.96 -10.31 -8.59
C GLU A 82 -1.30 -8.92 -8.02
N HIS A 83 -0.67 -7.86 -8.54
CA HIS A 83 -1.02 -6.48 -8.21
C HIS A 83 -2.45 -6.11 -8.64
N SER A 84 -2.88 -6.54 -9.81
CA SER A 84 -4.25 -6.34 -10.31
C SER A 84 -5.27 -7.15 -9.51
N ASP A 85 -4.96 -8.40 -9.16
CA ASP A 85 -5.80 -9.24 -8.31
C ASP A 85 -5.94 -8.63 -6.91
N LEU A 86 -4.84 -8.14 -6.32
CA LEU A 86 -4.84 -7.44 -5.04
C LEU A 86 -5.69 -6.17 -5.10
N ALA A 87 -5.58 -5.39 -6.18
CA ALA A 87 -6.39 -4.20 -6.41
C ALA A 87 -7.88 -4.54 -6.49
N HIS A 88 -8.24 -5.64 -7.18
CA HIS A 88 -9.62 -6.13 -7.24
C HIS A 88 -10.13 -6.59 -5.89
N GLU A 89 -9.33 -7.33 -5.12
CA GLU A 89 -9.72 -7.80 -3.79
C GLU A 89 -9.96 -6.62 -2.84
N LEU A 90 -9.09 -5.62 -2.89
CA LEU A 90 -9.20 -4.39 -2.10
C LEU A 90 -10.44 -3.57 -2.52
N ALA A 91 -10.69 -3.42 -3.82
CA ALA A 91 -11.86 -2.74 -4.36
C ALA A 91 -13.17 -3.46 -3.99
N ALA A 92 -13.20 -4.79 -4.11
CA ALA A 92 -14.34 -5.62 -3.70
C ALA A 92 -14.60 -5.50 -2.18
N GLY A 93 -13.54 -5.49 -1.38
CA GLY A 93 -13.61 -5.24 0.06
C GLY A 93 -14.21 -3.87 0.39
N ALA A 94 -13.78 -2.82 -0.31
CA ALA A 94 -14.32 -1.47 -0.15
C ALA A 94 -15.81 -1.39 -0.53
N ALA A 95 -16.20 -1.99 -1.66
CA ALA A 95 -17.61 -2.03 -2.09
C ALA A 95 -18.48 -2.80 -1.09
N LEU A 96 -17.98 -3.93 -0.55
CA LEU A 96 -18.68 -4.70 0.48
C LEU A 96 -18.81 -3.89 1.79
N GLN A 97 -17.78 -3.11 2.15
CA GLN A 97 -17.78 -2.27 3.33
C GLN A 97 -18.82 -1.14 3.21
N VAL A 98 -18.98 -0.53 2.04
CA VAL A 98 -20.05 0.44 1.77
C VAL A 98 -21.42 -0.22 1.93
N LYS A 99 -21.64 -1.38 1.30
CA LYS A 99 -22.91 -2.11 1.42
C LYS A 99 -23.25 -2.43 2.88
N ARG A 100 -22.27 -2.90 3.66
CA ARG A 100 -22.43 -3.16 5.09
C ARG A 100 -22.70 -1.89 5.89
N ALA A 101 -21.98 -0.81 5.62
CA ALA A 101 -22.15 0.47 6.31
C ALA A 101 -23.56 1.05 6.07
N ILE A 102 -24.09 0.92 4.86
CA ILE A 102 -25.48 1.33 4.56
C ILE A 102 -26.46 0.46 5.36
N SER A 103 -26.32 -0.87 5.33
CA SER A 103 -27.17 -1.77 6.13
C SER A 103 -27.02 -1.59 7.66
N ASP A 104 -25.87 -1.11 8.13
CA ASP A 104 -25.56 -0.82 9.54
C ASP A 104 -25.96 0.61 9.97
N VAL A 105 -26.41 1.47 9.05
CA VAL A 105 -27.14 2.71 9.38
C VAL A 105 -28.65 2.46 9.53
N ASP A 106 -29.15 1.36 8.96
CA ASP A 106 -30.54 0.86 9.13
C ASP A 106 -30.84 -0.04 10.38
N PRO A 107 -29.97 -0.31 11.40
CA PRO A 107 -30.27 -1.26 12.47
C PRO A 107 -30.99 -0.62 13.66
N THR A 108 -31.79 0.42 13.43
CA THR A 108 -32.71 0.98 14.44
C THR A 108 -34.11 1.12 13.86
N ALA A 109 -34.70 -0.02 13.54
CA ALA A 109 -36.13 -0.27 13.61
C ALA A 109 -36.32 -1.71 14.09
N GLY A 110 -36.17 -1.93 15.40
CA GLY A 110 -36.35 -3.22 16.07
C GLY A 110 -36.45 -3.05 17.56
#